data_AF-A0A6B3KIG6-F1
#
_entry.id   AF-A0A6B3KIG6-F1
#
_cell.length_a   1.000
_cell.length_b   1.000
_cell.length_c   1.000
_cell.angle_alpha   90.00
_cell.angle_beta   90.00
_cell.angle_gamma   90.00
#
_symmetry.space_group_name_H-M   'P 1'
#
loop_
_entity.id
_entity.type
_entity.pdbx_description
1 polymer ?
#
loop_
_entity_poly.entity_id
_entity_poly.type
_entity_poly.pdbx_seq_one_letter_code
_entity_poly.pdbx_strand_id
1 'polypeptide(L)'
;MKLSNLSGASLLLAGVLAATGAQAGVRNVTDPDAPRALGSDGKVDVRWTDPAQFSEMRFSGNRWEAQRGDWVTQLATHFQKSAARQLPDGQHLSVIITDIRRAGQYEPWHGPRMQDVRVVKDIYPPRLSFTYT
;
A
#
# COMPACT_ATOMS: atom_id res chain seq x y z
N MET A 1 21.13 8.13 -64.78
CA MET A 1 20.05 7.17 -64.46
C MET A 1 20.07 6.91 -62.96
N LYS A 2 18.92 7.12 -62.29
CA LYS A 2 18.67 6.80 -60.87
C LYS A 2 18.75 5.29 -60.64
N LEU A 3 19.19 4.89 -59.44
CA LEU A 3 18.78 3.69 -58.64
C LEU A 3 19.42 3.93 -57.24
N SER A 4 18.78 4.36 -56.15
CA SER A 4 17.58 3.92 -55.40
C SER A 4 17.95 3.20 -54.08
N ASN A 5 17.75 3.95 -52.99
CA ASN A 5 17.15 3.62 -51.67
C ASN A 5 17.75 2.53 -50.74
N LEU A 6 18.16 3.02 -49.56
CA LEU A 6 18.14 2.31 -48.29
C LEU A 6 16.70 1.98 -47.85
N SER A 7 16.47 0.73 -47.44
CA SER A 7 15.41 0.25 -46.53
C SER A 7 15.73 -1.23 -46.26
N GLY A 8 15.58 -1.81 -45.08
CA GLY A 8 14.98 -1.37 -43.84
C GLY A 8 14.70 -2.62 -42.99
N ALA A 9 14.85 -2.47 -41.68
CA ALA A 9 14.10 -3.13 -40.62
C ALA A 9 14.17 -4.67 -40.47
N SER A 10 15.13 -5.14 -39.66
CA SER A 10 14.98 -6.36 -38.85
C SER A 10 14.06 -6.05 -37.66
N LEU A 11 12.77 -6.44 -37.74
CA LEU A 11 11.86 -6.47 -36.61
C LEU A 11 12.04 -7.79 -35.85
N LEU A 12 12.83 -7.77 -34.78
CA LEU A 12 12.87 -8.84 -33.79
C LEU A 12 11.65 -8.70 -32.86
N LEU A 13 10.71 -9.63 -33.01
CA LEU A 13 9.68 -9.93 -32.03
C LEU A 13 10.35 -10.63 -30.84
N ALA A 14 10.42 -10.00 -29.68
CA ALA A 14 10.78 -10.66 -28.42
C ALA A 14 9.60 -10.54 -27.46
N GLY A 15 8.98 -11.68 -27.18
CA GLY A 15 7.76 -11.80 -26.40
C GLY A 15 7.92 -11.33 -24.95
N VAL A 16 6.93 -10.59 -24.48
CA VAL A 16 6.78 -10.26 -23.06
C VAL A 16 6.25 -11.51 -22.36
N LEU A 17 7.11 -12.16 -21.55
CA LEU A 17 6.63 -13.14 -20.57
C LEU A 17 5.82 -12.39 -19.50
N ALA A 18 4.50 -12.57 -19.52
CA ALA A 18 3.65 -12.27 -18.38
C ALA A 18 3.95 -13.32 -17.29
N ALA A 19 4.85 -12.98 -16.36
CA ALA A 19 5.05 -13.77 -15.16
C ALA A 19 3.82 -13.63 -14.27
N THR A 20 2.88 -14.57 -14.37
CA THR A 20 1.82 -14.75 -13.36
C THR A 20 2.43 -15.45 -12.15
N GLY A 21 3.25 -14.72 -11.39
CA GLY A 21 3.61 -15.12 -10.05
C GLY A 21 2.37 -15.04 -9.18
N ALA A 22 1.92 -16.17 -8.63
CA ALA A 22 0.97 -16.16 -7.54
C ALA A 22 1.65 -15.41 -6.38
N GLN A 23 1.36 -14.12 -6.24
CA GLN A 23 1.86 -13.30 -5.14
C GLN A 23 1.32 -13.94 -3.86
N ALA A 24 2.16 -14.65 -3.12
CA ALA A 24 1.81 -15.11 -1.80
C ALA A 24 1.36 -13.87 -1.00
N GLY A 25 0.11 -13.88 -0.51
CA GLY A 25 -0.46 -12.71 0.15
C GLY A 25 0.44 -12.23 1.27
N VAL A 26 0.69 -10.91 1.32
CA VAL A 26 1.53 -10.28 2.32
C VAL A 26 1.09 -10.73 3.71
N ARG A 27 1.95 -11.49 4.40
CA ARG A 27 1.64 -12.03 5.73
C ARG A 27 1.85 -11.01 6.83
N ASN A 28 2.79 -10.09 6.63
CA ASN A 28 3.06 -8.98 7.52
C ASN A 28 3.25 -7.70 6.72
N VAL A 29 2.63 -6.60 7.14
CA VAL A 29 2.73 -5.30 6.44
C VAL A 29 4.16 -4.76 6.39
N THR A 30 5.01 -5.19 7.33
CA THR A 30 6.42 -4.79 7.47
C THR A 30 7.37 -5.61 6.61
N ASP A 31 6.89 -6.59 5.83
CA ASP A 31 7.71 -7.38 4.91
C ASP A 31 8.51 -6.44 3.98
N PRO A 32 9.86 -6.47 3.99
CA PRO A 32 10.69 -5.54 3.23
C PRO A 32 10.50 -5.66 1.72
N ASP A 33 10.10 -6.84 1.24
CA ASP A 33 9.93 -7.13 -0.20
C ASP A 33 8.49 -6.88 -0.68
N ALA A 34 7.56 -6.56 0.23
CA ALA A 34 6.19 -6.26 -0.13
C ALA A 34 6.08 -4.93 -0.91
N PRO A 35 5.27 -4.88 -1.98
CA PRO A 35 5.03 -3.66 -2.73
C PRO A 35 4.60 -2.50 -1.82
N ARG A 36 5.13 -1.30 -2.08
CA ARG A 36 4.82 -0.06 -1.33
C ARG A 36 3.91 0.91 -2.08
N ALA A 37 3.15 0.36 -3.03
CA ALA A 37 2.19 1.09 -3.84
C ALA A 37 1.11 0.13 -4.35
N LEU A 38 -0.06 0.68 -4.65
CA LEU A 38 -1.08 -0.03 -5.41
C LEU A 38 -0.77 0.01 -6.91
N GLY A 39 -1.44 -0.86 -7.66
CA GLY A 39 -1.61 -0.64 -9.08
C GLY A 39 -2.35 0.69 -9.33
N SER A 40 -1.96 1.40 -10.38
CA SER A 40 -2.63 2.62 -10.79
C SER A 40 -4.03 2.29 -11.34
N ASP A 41 -5.03 3.07 -10.93
CA ASP A 41 -6.38 3.06 -11.52
C ASP A 41 -6.52 4.19 -12.57
N GLY A 42 -5.40 4.79 -12.99
CA GLY A 42 -5.35 5.88 -13.99
C GLY A 42 -5.83 7.25 -13.50
N LYS A 43 -6.59 7.31 -12.40
CA LYS A 43 -7.05 8.57 -11.76
C LYS A 43 -6.36 8.87 -10.42
N VAL A 44 -6.07 7.83 -9.64
CA VAL A 44 -5.50 7.99 -8.30
C VAL A 44 -4.35 7.00 -8.10
N ASP A 45 -3.17 7.53 -7.82
CA ASP A 45 -1.99 6.75 -7.44
C ASP A 45 -1.82 6.79 -5.92
N VAL A 46 -1.69 5.63 -5.30
CA VAL A 46 -1.51 5.52 -3.84
C VAL A 46 -0.26 4.71 -3.53
N ARG A 47 0.62 5.34 -2.75
CA ARG A 47 1.89 4.79 -2.26
C ARG A 47 1.97 4.97 -0.76
N TRP A 48 2.91 4.29 -0.12
CA TRP A 48 3.16 4.47 1.29
C TRP A 48 4.64 4.32 1.64
N THR A 49 5.07 4.98 2.71
CA THR A 49 6.42 4.81 3.26
C THR A 49 6.55 3.49 4.02
N ASP A 50 7.76 3.16 4.49
CA ASP A 50 8.02 1.91 5.22
C ASP A 50 7.06 1.73 6.42
N PRO A 51 6.17 0.70 6.39
CA PRO A 51 5.21 0.46 7.46
C PRO A 51 5.87 0.21 8.82
N ALA A 52 7.11 -0.26 8.86
CA ALA A 52 7.85 -0.43 10.13
C ALA A 52 8.07 0.90 10.86
N GLN A 53 8.00 2.03 10.15
CA GLN A 53 8.12 3.38 10.72
C GLN A 53 6.78 3.98 11.15
N PHE A 54 5.65 3.35 10.87
CA PHE A 54 4.35 3.88 11.27
C PHE A 54 4.16 3.87 12.79
N SER A 55 3.37 4.83 13.27
CA SER A 55 2.90 4.92 14.65
C SER A 55 2.27 3.62 15.12
N GLU A 56 1.51 2.94 14.26
CA GLU A 56 0.96 1.61 14.54
C GLU A 56 2.04 0.59 14.92
N MET A 57 3.22 0.61 14.28
CA MET A 57 4.32 -0.31 14.61
C MET A 57 5.18 0.18 15.77
N ARG A 58 5.42 1.49 15.86
CA ARG A 58 6.30 2.11 16.85
C ARG A 58 5.69 2.12 18.25
N PHE A 59 4.39 2.29 18.36
CA PHE A 59 3.70 2.48 19.64
C PHE A 59 2.71 1.35 19.98
N SER A 60 2.72 0.21 19.27
CA SER A 60 1.85 -0.91 19.60
C SER A 60 2.24 -1.57 20.92
N GLY A 61 1.25 -1.91 21.75
CA GLY A 61 1.44 -2.76 22.94
C GLY A 61 1.75 -4.23 22.60
N ASN A 62 1.49 -4.65 21.36
CA ASN A 62 1.86 -5.94 20.81
C ASN A 62 2.25 -5.77 19.33
N ARG A 63 3.55 -5.62 19.06
CA ARG A 63 4.07 -5.42 17.69
C ARG A 63 3.81 -6.63 16.80
N TRP A 64 3.80 -7.84 17.36
CA TRP A 64 3.60 -9.08 16.61
C TRP A 64 2.20 -9.17 16.02
N GLU A 65 1.16 -8.83 16.77
CA GLU A 65 -0.18 -8.77 16.21
C GLU A 65 -0.39 -7.54 15.33
N ALA A 66 0.27 -6.41 15.65
CA ALA A 66 0.10 -5.20 14.87
C ALA A 66 0.59 -5.36 13.41
N GLN A 67 1.70 -6.08 13.19
CA GLN A 67 2.27 -6.25 11.85
C GLN A 67 1.52 -7.24 10.96
N ARG A 68 0.64 -8.09 11.51
CA ARG A 68 0.02 -9.20 10.75
C ARG A 68 -0.96 -8.72 9.69
N GLY A 69 -0.95 -9.42 8.56
CA GLY A 69 -1.79 -9.20 7.40
C GLY A 69 -1.28 -8.11 6.45
N ASP A 70 -2.19 -7.60 5.64
CA ASP A 70 -1.98 -6.65 4.55
C ASP A 70 -2.80 -5.36 4.75
N TRP A 71 -3.10 -5.01 6.00
CA TRP A 71 -4.05 -3.93 6.33
C TRP A 71 -3.66 -2.57 5.74
N VAL A 72 -2.36 -2.30 5.50
CA VAL A 72 -1.92 -1.08 4.80
C VAL A 72 -2.46 -1.06 3.38
N THR A 73 -2.32 -2.18 2.66
CA THR A 73 -2.82 -2.34 1.28
C THR A 73 -4.34 -2.25 1.24
N GLN A 74 -5.05 -2.85 2.21
CA GLN A 74 -6.51 -2.75 2.28
C GLN A 74 -6.97 -1.30 2.49
N LEU A 75 -6.35 -0.57 3.41
CA LEU A 75 -6.64 0.85 3.65
C LEU A 75 -6.33 1.70 2.43
N ALA A 76 -5.16 1.50 1.81
CA ALA A 76 -4.79 2.19 0.58
C ALA A 76 -5.80 1.93 -0.54
N THR A 77 -6.27 0.69 -0.70
CA THR A 77 -7.24 0.31 -1.74
C THR A 77 -8.58 0.99 -1.50
N HIS A 78 -9.05 1.02 -0.25
CA HIS A 78 -10.26 1.73 0.11
C HIS A 78 -10.13 3.24 -0.13
N PHE A 79 -8.98 3.82 0.22
CA PHE A 79 -8.67 5.22 -0.03
C PHE A 79 -8.67 5.55 -1.52
N GLN A 80 -7.95 4.79 -2.35
CA GLN A 80 -7.88 4.97 -3.81
C GLN A 80 -9.28 4.99 -4.43
N LYS A 81 -10.08 3.96 -4.14
CA LYS A 81 -11.45 3.85 -4.65
C LYS A 81 -12.34 5.01 -4.19
N SER A 82 -12.16 5.47 -2.96
CA SER A 82 -12.97 6.56 -2.40
C SER A 82 -12.59 7.91 -2.98
N ALA A 83 -11.30 8.19 -3.15
CA ALA A 83 -10.81 9.38 -3.81
C ALA A 83 -11.19 9.40 -5.30
N ALA A 84 -11.07 8.28 -6.01
CA ALA A 84 -11.41 8.20 -7.43
C ALA A 84 -12.89 8.52 -7.72
N ARG A 85 -13.80 8.18 -6.80
CA ARG A 85 -15.22 8.54 -6.90
C ARG A 85 -15.50 10.03 -6.70
N GLN A 86 -14.63 10.74 -6.00
CA GLN A 86 -14.79 12.16 -5.68
C GLN A 86 -13.99 13.07 -6.63
N LEU A 87 -12.99 12.53 -7.31
CA LEU A 87 -12.10 13.28 -8.17
C LEU A 87 -12.80 13.64 -9.50
N PRO A 88 -12.86 14.92 -9.87
CA PRO A 88 -13.41 15.35 -11.16
C PRO A 88 -12.71 14.71 -12.36
N ASP A 89 -13.41 14.62 -13.48
CA ASP A 89 -12.81 14.12 -14.71
C ASP A 89 -11.65 15.00 -15.20
N GLY A 90 -10.63 14.36 -15.77
CA GLY A 90 -9.40 15.01 -16.22
C GLY A 90 -8.40 15.37 -15.12
N GLN A 91 -8.75 15.18 -13.83
CA GLN A 91 -7.80 15.34 -12.73
C GLN A 91 -7.11 14.02 -12.37
N HIS A 92 -5.91 14.15 -11.81
CA HIS A 92 -5.12 13.05 -11.29
C HIS A 92 -4.66 13.38 -9.88
N LEU A 93 -4.75 12.41 -8.97
CA LEU A 93 -4.33 12.56 -7.57
C LEU A 93 -3.21 11.58 -7.26
N SER A 94 -2.07 12.08 -6.80
CA SER A 94 -0.96 11.26 -6.30
C SER A 94 -0.86 11.40 -4.79
N VAL A 95 -0.97 10.29 -4.05
CA VAL A 95 -0.92 10.28 -2.59
C VAL A 95 0.20 9.39 -2.07
N ILE A 96 0.92 9.88 -1.06
CA ILE A 96 1.90 9.11 -0.29
C ILE A 96 1.44 9.08 1.17
N ILE A 97 1.03 7.91 1.65
CA ILE A 97 0.73 7.71 3.07
C ILE A 97 2.05 7.67 3.84
N THR A 98 2.18 8.55 4.83
CA THR A 98 3.41 8.73 5.61
C THR A 98 3.32 8.17 7.02
N ASP A 99 2.11 8.06 7.57
CA ASP A 99 1.87 7.44 8.86
C ASP A 99 0.46 6.86 8.98
N ILE A 100 0.34 5.73 9.68
CA ILE A 100 -0.94 5.12 10.05
C ILE A 100 -0.90 4.75 11.54
N ARG A 101 -1.98 5.07 12.25
CA ARG A 101 -2.32 4.51 13.57
C ARG A 101 -3.75 3.98 13.51
N ARG A 102 -3.94 2.69 13.76
CA ARG A 102 -5.29 2.10 13.79
C ARG A 102 -5.99 2.46 15.08
N ALA A 103 -7.32 2.37 15.08
CA ALA A 103 -8.11 2.57 16.27
C ALA A 103 -7.78 1.49 17.32
N GLY A 104 -7.77 1.89 18.59
CA GLY A 104 -7.48 0.98 19.70
C GLY A 104 -6.02 0.57 19.83
N GLN A 105 -5.74 -0.23 20.84
CA GLN A 105 -4.40 -0.65 21.23
C GLN A 105 -4.43 -2.04 21.89
N TYR A 106 -3.32 -2.77 21.85
CA TYR A 106 -3.15 -3.95 22.68
C TYR A 106 -2.72 -3.53 24.09
N GLU A 107 -3.33 -4.11 25.11
CA GLU A 107 -3.12 -3.73 26.51
C GLU A 107 -2.61 -4.94 27.33
N PRO A 108 -1.31 -5.29 27.25
CA PRO A 108 -0.76 -6.53 27.84
C PRO A 108 -0.95 -6.67 29.35
N TRP A 109 -1.15 -5.55 30.07
CA TRP A 109 -1.40 -5.52 31.51
C TRP A 109 -2.75 -6.13 31.92
N HIS A 110 -3.67 -6.41 30.98
CA HIS A 110 -4.88 -7.18 31.25
C HIS A 110 -4.64 -8.70 31.35
N GLY A 111 -3.39 -9.15 31.23
CA GLY A 111 -2.97 -10.52 31.47
C GLY A 111 -2.80 -11.35 30.19
N PRO A 112 -2.29 -12.59 30.29
CA PRO A 112 -1.87 -13.40 29.15
C PRO A 112 -2.95 -13.68 28.10
N ARG A 113 -4.22 -13.76 28.52
CA ARG A 113 -5.36 -14.02 27.63
C ARG A 113 -5.83 -12.81 26.83
N MET A 114 -5.31 -11.62 27.14
CA MET A 114 -5.71 -10.35 26.53
C MET A 114 -4.61 -9.73 25.65
N GLN A 115 -3.49 -10.44 25.45
CA GLN A 115 -2.32 -9.91 24.75
C GLN A 115 -2.54 -9.70 23.24
N ASP A 116 -3.45 -10.48 22.65
CA ASP A 116 -3.86 -10.43 21.25
C ASP A 116 -5.19 -9.70 21.02
N VAL A 117 -5.81 -9.21 22.10
CA VAL A 117 -7.05 -8.45 22.03
C VAL A 117 -6.75 -6.97 21.84
N ARG A 118 -7.23 -6.41 20.73
CA ARG A 118 -7.19 -4.97 20.48
C ARG A 118 -8.36 -4.28 21.17
N VAL A 119 -8.04 -3.44 22.15
CA VAL A 119 -9.02 -2.69 22.94
C VAL A 119 -9.24 -1.31 22.32
N VAL A 120 -10.47 -0.99 21.94
CA VAL A 120 -10.84 0.31 21.37
C VAL A 120 -11.40 1.20 22.46
N LYS A 121 -10.80 2.39 22.64
CA LYS A 121 -11.17 3.41 23.63
C LYS A 121 -11.03 4.79 22.99
N ASP A 122 -11.74 5.78 23.51
CA ASP A 122 -11.69 7.16 23.03
C ASP A 122 -10.26 7.75 23.06
N ILE A 123 -9.46 7.33 24.05
CA ILE A 123 -8.06 7.74 24.18
C ILE A 123 -7.13 7.13 23.11
N TYR A 124 -7.60 6.18 22.30
CA TYR A 124 -6.87 5.54 21.21
C TYR A 124 -7.53 5.79 19.85
N PRO A 125 -7.63 7.06 19.42
CA PRO A 125 -8.25 7.38 18.14
C PRO A 125 -7.37 6.92 16.97
N PRO A 126 -7.97 6.52 15.84
CA PRO A 126 -7.22 6.27 14.61
C PRO A 126 -6.63 7.58 14.07
N ARG A 127 -5.48 7.50 13.40
CA ARG A 127 -4.83 8.63 12.71
C ARG A 127 -4.25 8.17 11.38
N LEU A 128 -4.33 9.04 10.39
CA LEU A 128 -3.75 8.85 9.07
C LEU A 128 -3.06 10.14 8.65
N SER A 129 -1.80 10.06 8.24
CA SER A 129 -1.03 11.17 7.69
C SER A 129 -0.60 10.83 6.28
N PHE A 130 -0.73 11.80 5.38
CA PHE A 130 -0.35 11.64 3.97
C PHE A 130 0.03 12.98 3.37
N THR A 131 0.79 12.92 2.27
CA THR A 131 1.02 14.05 1.37
C THR A 131 0.33 13.76 0.04
N TYR A 132 -0.07 14.81 -0.67
CA TYR A 132 -0.76 14.67 -1.95
C TYR A 132 -0.37 15.77 -2.94
N THR A 133 -0.61 15.50 -4.22
CA THR A 133 -0.48 16.43 -5.34
C THR A 133 -1.58 16.14 -6.35
#